data_AF-E5AN49-F1
#
_entry.id   AF-E5AN49-F1
#
_cell.length_a   1.000
_cell.length_b   1.000
_cell.length_c   1.000
_cell.angle_alpha   90.00
_cell.angle_beta   90.00
_cell.angle_gamma   90.00
#
_symmetry.space_group_name_H-M   'P 1'
#
loop_
_entity.id
_entity.type
_entity.pdbx_description
1 polymer ?
#
loop_
_entity_poly.entity_id
_entity_poly.type
_entity_poly.pdbx_seq_one_letter_code
_entity_poly.pdbx_strand_id
1 'polypeptide(L)'
;MTHSALLSGSLMSSLCPDVFIESLAARQQGRLPELLGLRVRELQQDRLVAELAVRAELLAPNGYWHAATVVGLADTACGYACVAQLPENARGFTTRPACASMLTS
;
A
#
# COMPACT_ATOMS: atom_id res chain seq x y z
N MET A 1 28.95 38.29 14.32
CA MET A 1 29.21 36.84 14.19
C MET A 1 27.96 36.13 14.70
N THR A 2 27.01 35.92 13.78
CA THR A 2 26.47 34.59 13.37
C THR A 2 25.48 34.02 14.40
N HIS A 3 24.17 34.30 14.26
CA HIS A 3 23.17 33.43 13.61
C HIS A 3 23.07 32.04 14.25
N SER A 4 21.96 31.76 14.94
CA SER A 4 21.11 30.59 14.67
C SER A 4 19.79 30.70 15.42
N ALA A 5 18.81 31.32 14.75
CA ALA A 5 17.43 30.88 14.87
C ALA A 5 17.32 29.55 14.11
N LEU A 6 16.39 28.69 14.51
CA LEU A 6 15.40 28.00 13.67
C LEU A 6 15.03 26.63 14.28
N LEU A 7 13.78 26.58 14.75
CA LEU A 7 12.82 25.48 14.69
C LEU A 7 13.36 24.06 14.92
N SER A 8 13.05 23.54 16.12
CA SER A 8 12.73 22.12 16.28
C SER A 8 11.62 21.78 15.30
N GLY A 9 12.00 21.14 14.20
CA GLY A 9 11.13 20.83 13.07
C GLY A 9 9.97 19.95 13.50
N SER A 10 8.77 20.52 13.41
CA SER A 10 7.54 19.75 13.27
C SER A 10 7.76 18.67 12.20
N LEU A 11 7.53 17.40 12.53
CA LEU A 11 7.43 16.33 11.54
C LEU A 11 6.31 16.70 10.56
N MET A 12 6.66 17.34 9.45
CA MET A 12 5.74 17.54 8.34
C MET A 12 5.41 16.15 7.79
N SER A 13 4.16 15.73 8.01
CA SER A 13 3.54 14.55 7.43
C SER A 13 3.78 14.52 5.92
N SER A 14 4.83 13.85 5.47
CA SER A 14 5.28 13.92 4.07
C SER A 14 4.64 12.81 3.22
N LEU A 15 3.33 12.63 3.37
CA LEU A 15 2.56 11.88 2.39
C LEU A 15 2.42 12.73 1.13
N CYS A 16 2.45 12.10 -0.04
CA CYS A 16 2.14 12.78 -1.28
C CYS A 16 0.71 13.36 -1.19
N PRO A 17 0.51 14.68 -1.37
CA PRO A 17 -0.79 15.33 -1.16
C PRO A 17 -1.88 14.80 -2.11
N ASP A 18 -1.49 14.24 -3.25
CA ASP A 18 -2.41 13.67 -4.25
C ASP A 18 -2.73 12.18 -4.01
N VAL A 19 -2.25 11.60 -2.90
CA VAL A 19 -2.46 10.18 -2.59
C VAL A 19 -3.26 10.03 -1.30
N PHE A 20 -4.55 9.81 -1.49
CA PHE A 20 -5.52 9.47 -0.45
C PHE A 20 -6.24 8.16 -0.79
N ILE A 21 -6.94 7.56 0.17
CA ILE A 21 -7.53 6.21 0.05
C ILE A 21 -8.42 6.08 -1.20
N GLU A 22 -9.26 7.08 -1.46
CA GLU A 22 -10.17 7.09 -2.60
C GLU A 22 -9.42 7.18 -3.93
N SER A 23 -8.30 7.90 -3.98
CA SER A 23 -7.43 7.94 -5.16
C SER A 23 -6.78 6.57 -5.44
N LEU A 24 -6.51 5.77 -4.40
CA LEU A 24 -6.00 4.39 -4.55
C LEU A 24 -7.12 3.45 -5.01
N ALA A 25 -8.31 3.60 -4.46
CA ALA A 25 -9.50 2.86 -4.90
C ALA A 25 -9.82 3.12 -6.38
N ALA A 26 -9.69 4.36 -6.85
CA ALA A 26 -9.85 4.70 -8.26
C ALA A 26 -8.78 4.02 -9.16
N ARG A 27 -7.52 3.92 -8.69
CA ARG A 27 -6.42 3.30 -9.45
C ARG A 27 -6.58 1.79 -9.67
N GLN A 28 -7.27 1.07 -8.78
CA GLN A 28 -7.51 -0.36 -8.95
C GLN A 28 -8.73 -0.71 -9.81
N GLN A 29 -9.57 0.26 -10.20
CA GLN A 29 -10.77 -0.02 -10.99
C GLN A 29 -10.44 -0.76 -12.29
N GLY A 30 -11.11 -1.88 -12.52
CA GLY A 30 -10.90 -2.81 -13.62
C GLY A 30 -9.60 -3.61 -13.56
N ARG A 31 -8.88 -3.62 -12.44
CA ARG A 31 -7.56 -4.27 -12.28
C ARG A 31 -7.59 -5.37 -11.21
N LEU A 32 -6.51 -6.14 -11.17
CA LEU A 32 -6.37 -7.28 -10.26
C LEU A 32 -6.72 -6.98 -8.79
N PRO A 33 -6.31 -5.85 -8.17
CA PRO A 33 -6.65 -5.61 -6.77
C PRO A 33 -8.17 -5.49 -6.51
N GLU A 34 -8.91 -4.90 -7.45
CA GLU A 34 -10.37 -4.86 -7.36
C GLU A 34 -10.96 -6.26 -7.52
N LEU A 35 -10.44 -7.07 -8.46
CA LEU A 35 -10.87 -8.47 -8.63
C LEU A 35 -10.61 -9.32 -7.38
N LEU A 36 -9.53 -9.05 -6.65
CA LEU A 36 -9.24 -9.68 -5.35
C LEU A 36 -10.11 -9.14 -4.21
N GLY A 37 -10.83 -8.03 -4.42
CA GLY A 37 -11.64 -7.38 -3.40
C GLY A 37 -10.80 -6.59 -2.38
N LEU A 38 -9.61 -6.14 -2.76
CA LEU A 38 -8.70 -5.38 -1.91
C LEU A 38 -9.25 -3.99 -1.57
N ARG A 39 -9.12 -3.57 -0.33
CA ARG A 39 -9.46 -2.24 0.17
C ARG A 39 -8.37 -1.71 1.09
N VAL A 40 -7.92 -0.49 0.83
CA VAL A 40 -7.08 0.25 1.78
C VAL A 40 -7.96 0.80 2.89
N ARG A 41 -7.58 0.54 4.15
CA ARG A 41 -8.33 0.94 5.35
C ARG A 41 -7.70 2.11 6.06
N GLU A 42 -6.38 2.18 6.02
CA GLU A 42 -5.61 3.20 6.69
C GLU A 42 -4.40 3.56 5.84
N LEU A 43 -4.17 4.86 5.71
CA LEU A 43 -3.00 5.42 5.06
C LEU A 43 -2.42 6.49 5.98
N GLN A 44 -1.20 6.25 6.44
CA GLN A 44 -0.44 7.12 7.31
C GLN A 44 1.00 7.20 6.81
N GLN A 45 1.75 8.18 7.32
CA GLN A 45 3.18 8.21 7.10
C GLN A 45 3.81 6.88 7.53
N ASP A 46 4.60 6.28 6.63
CA ASP A 46 5.29 4.99 6.82
C ASP A 46 4.39 3.76 7.07
N ARG A 47 3.06 3.88 6.93
CA ARG A 47 2.13 2.77 7.21
C ARG A 47 0.92 2.77 6.29
N LEU A 48 0.65 1.60 5.70
CA LEU A 48 -0.58 1.32 4.96
C LEU A 48 -1.21 0.03 5.49
N VAL A 49 -2.51 0.07 5.75
CA VAL A 49 -3.30 -1.12 6.10
C VAL A 49 -4.27 -1.41 4.96
N ALA A 50 -4.23 -2.64 4.45
CA ALA A 50 -5.17 -3.13 3.45
C ALA A 50 -5.78 -4.46 3.90
N GLU A 51 -7.01 -4.70 3.47
CA GLU A 51 -7.75 -5.93 3.68
C GLU A 51 -8.31 -6.42 2.34
N LEU A 52 -8.70 -7.70 2.27
CA LEU A 52 -9.53 -8.22 1.19
C LEU A 52 -10.64 -9.10 1.77
N ALA A 53 -11.75 -9.20 1.04
CA ALA A 53 -12.81 -10.14 1.39
C ALA A 53 -12.40 -11.55 0.94
N VAL A 54 -12.37 -12.50 1.87
CA VAL A 54 -12.12 -13.91 1.55
C VAL A 54 -13.34 -14.48 0.83
N ARG A 55 -13.13 -15.02 -0.36
CA ARG A 55 -14.17 -15.65 -1.20
C ARG A 55 -13.68 -16.98 -1.72
N ALA A 56 -14.60 -17.87 -2.06
CA ALA A 56 -14.27 -19.23 -2.50
C ALA A 56 -13.33 -19.25 -3.71
N GLU A 57 -13.47 -18.29 -4.63
CA GLU A 57 -12.65 -18.19 -5.83
C GLU A 57 -11.18 -17.79 -5.55
N LEU A 58 -10.87 -17.38 -4.32
CA LEU A 58 -9.53 -16.98 -3.87
C LEU A 58 -8.83 -18.06 -3.03
N LEU A 59 -9.49 -19.19 -2.81
CA LEU A 59 -8.95 -20.34 -2.08
C LEU A 59 -8.21 -21.28 -3.04
N ALA A 60 -7.22 -21.99 -2.51
CA ALA A 60 -6.62 -23.12 -3.20
C ALA A 60 -7.58 -24.32 -3.19
N PRO A 61 -7.38 -25.33 -4.06
CA PRO A 61 -8.23 -26.53 -4.12
C PRO A 61 -8.34 -27.31 -2.80
N ASN A 62 -7.43 -27.06 -1.85
CA ASN A 62 -7.42 -27.66 -0.51
C ASN A 62 -8.28 -26.89 0.53
N GLY A 63 -8.93 -25.79 0.15
CA GLY A 63 -9.76 -24.97 1.04
C GLY A 63 -8.99 -23.94 1.87
N TYR A 64 -7.66 -23.89 1.79
CA TYR A 64 -6.85 -22.84 2.39
C TYR A 64 -6.70 -21.66 1.42
N TRP A 65 -6.10 -20.56 1.89
CA TRP A 65 -5.84 -19.42 1.01
C TRP A 65 -4.88 -19.79 -0.10
N HIS A 66 -5.22 -19.42 -1.34
CA HIS A 66 -4.28 -19.57 -2.43
C HIS A 66 -3.09 -18.63 -2.21
N ALA A 67 -1.86 -19.12 -2.42
CA ALA A 67 -0.66 -18.32 -2.20
C ALA A 67 -0.67 -17.01 -3.03
N ALA A 68 -1.15 -17.08 -4.27
CA ALA A 68 -1.32 -15.92 -5.12
C ALA A 68 -2.27 -14.85 -4.53
N THR A 69 -3.28 -15.23 -3.74
CA THR A 69 -4.18 -14.26 -3.08
C THR A 69 -3.42 -13.44 -2.04
N VAL A 70 -2.61 -14.10 -1.21
CA VAL A 70 -1.77 -13.44 -0.20
C VAL A 70 -0.72 -12.56 -0.86
N VAL A 71 -0.05 -13.07 -1.89
CA VAL A 71 0.97 -12.32 -2.63
C VAL A 71 0.34 -11.11 -3.30
N GLY A 72 -0.85 -11.24 -3.92
CA GLY A 72 -1.56 -10.12 -4.54
C GLY A 72 -1.94 -9.03 -3.55
N LEU A 73 -2.38 -9.40 -2.33
CA LEU A 73 -2.63 -8.45 -1.25
C LEU A 73 -1.36 -7.72 -0.84
N ALA A 74 -0.28 -8.45 -0.55
CA ALA A 74 0.97 -7.89 -0.08
C ALA A 74 1.63 -7.00 -1.14
N ASP A 75 1.71 -7.46 -2.38
CA ASP A 75 2.31 -6.73 -3.50
C ASP A 75 1.57 -5.41 -3.77
N THR A 76 0.23 -5.46 -3.82
CA THR A 76 -0.58 -4.24 -4.02
C THR A 76 -0.41 -3.26 -2.87
N ALA A 77 -0.49 -3.74 -1.62
CA ALA A 77 -0.35 -2.89 -0.43
C ALA A 77 1.03 -2.22 -0.39
N CYS A 78 2.11 -2.96 -0.69
CA CYS A 78 3.45 -2.41 -0.80
C CYS A 78 3.56 -1.39 -1.94
N GLY A 79 2.98 -1.68 -3.11
CA GLY A 79 2.95 -0.75 -4.24
C GLY A 79 2.28 0.57 -3.88
N TYR A 80 1.13 0.53 -3.20
CA TYR A 80 0.43 1.74 -2.76
C TYR A 80 1.17 2.50 -1.67
N ALA A 81 1.81 1.81 -0.72
CA ALA A 81 2.65 2.47 0.28
C ALA A 81 3.82 3.21 -0.38
N CYS A 82 4.47 2.59 -1.38
CA CYS A 82 5.53 3.24 -2.15
C CYS A 82 5.02 4.50 -2.86
N VAL A 83 3.86 4.44 -3.52
CA VAL A 83 3.26 5.60 -4.21
C VAL A 83 2.97 6.74 -3.23
N ALA A 84 2.41 6.42 -2.07
CA ALA A 84 2.04 7.42 -1.07
C ALA A 84 3.24 8.15 -0.46
N GLN A 85 4.42 7.52 -0.47
CA GLN A 85 5.66 8.08 0.08
C GLN A 85 6.54 8.77 -0.96
N LEU A 86 6.11 8.86 -2.23
CA LEU A 86 6.85 9.57 -3.26
C LEU A 86 6.79 11.09 -3.01
N PRO A 87 7.92 11.82 -3.12
CA PRO A 87 7.89 13.28 -3.11
C PRO A 87 7.09 13.82 -4.30
N GLU A 88 6.47 14.99 -4.15
CA GLU A 88 5.55 15.65 -5.11
C GLU A 88 6.03 15.67 -6.57
N ASN A 89 7.34 15.58 -6.79
CA ASN A 89 7.98 15.72 -8.10
C ASN A 89 8.43 14.38 -8.73
N ALA A 90 8.20 13.24 -8.09
CA ALA A 90 8.65 11.94 -8.60
C ALA A 90 7.61 11.32 -9.56
N ARG A 91 7.94 11.28 -10.85
CA ARG A 91 7.11 10.65 -11.89
C ARG A 91 7.51 9.19 -12.08
N GLY A 92 6.88 8.32 -11.29
CA GLY A 92 6.97 6.87 -11.43
C GLY A 92 7.92 6.20 -10.44
N PHE A 93 7.51 5.04 -9.95
CA PHE A 93 8.34 4.12 -9.17
C PHE A 93 8.33 2.77 -9.86
N THR A 94 9.41 2.02 -9.68
CA THR A 94 9.48 0.60 -10.05
C THR A 94 9.18 -0.23 -8.82
N THR A 95 8.36 -1.27 -8.96
CA THR A 95 8.07 -2.21 -7.88
C THR A 95 9.37 -2.86 -7.42
N ARG A 96 9.76 -2.60 -6.17
CA ARG A 96 10.85 -3.33 -5.53
C ARG A 96 10.30 -4.70 -5.11
N PRO A 97 10.99 -5.83 -5.34
CA PRO A 97 10.47 -7.16 -5.03
C PRO A 97 10.07 -7.27 -3.55
N ALA A 98 8.83 -7.70 -3.30
CA ALA A 98 8.30 -7.98 -1.97
C ALA A 98 8.51 -9.46 -1.61
N CYS A 99 9.13 -9.73 -0.45
CA CYS A 99 9.10 -11.05 0.18
C CYS A 99 7.85 -11.13 1.06
N ALA A 100 6.83 -11.88 0.63
CA ALA A 100 5.71 -12.25 1.49
C ALA A 100 6.07 -13.52 2.27
N SER A 101 6.05 -13.45 3.60
CA SER A 101 6.24 -14.62 4.48
C SER A 101 4.89 -15.07 5.03
N MET A 102 4.59 -16.36 4.89
CA MET A 102 3.36 -16.97 5.42
C MET A 102 3.56 -17.44 6.86
N LEU A 103 2.71 -16.99 7.77
CA LEU A 103 2.50 -17.59 9.08
C LEU A 103 1.01 -17.91 9.20
N THR A 104 0.65 -19.18 9.08
CA THR A 104 -0.69 -19.68 9.45
C THR A 104 -0.65 -20.05 10.93
N SER A 105 -1.52 -19.47 11.75
CA SER A 105 -1.77 -19.93 13.12
C SER A 105 -2.69 -21.14 13.11
#